data_AF-A0A355BHC3-F1
#
_entry.id   AF-A0A355BHC3-F1
#
_cell.length_a   1.000
_cell.length_b   1.000
_cell.length_c   1.000
_cell.angle_alpha   90.00
_cell.angle_beta   90.00
_cell.angle_gamma   90.00
#
_symmetry.space_group_name_H-M   'P 1'
#
loop_
_entity.id
_entity.type
_entity.pdbx_description
1 polymer ?
#
loop_
_entity_poly.entity_id
_entity_poly.type
_entity_poly.pdbx_seq_one_letter_code
_entity_poly.pdbx_strand_id
1 'polypeptide(L)'
;QAKAVILECHAAAREAEGNSVAQAAARAIGQCASTIHSARHCVGPALYGALAVAYDTLGTKVPWEQLEQCAADECGRMLDALRAVSVDNEPNPAKVDWKC
;
A
#
# COMPACT_ATOMS: atom_id res chain seq x y z
N GLN A 1 14.91 9.85 -14.11
CA GLN A 1 13.50 10.14 -14.47
C GLN A 1 12.54 9.67 -13.38
N ALA A 2 12.53 8.37 -13.00
CA ALA A 2 11.64 7.84 -11.94
C ALA A 2 11.68 8.62 -10.61
N LYS A 3 12.87 9.06 -10.17
CA LYS A 3 13.02 9.85 -8.92
C LYS A 3 12.14 11.10 -8.87
N ALA A 4 12.03 11.85 -9.98
CA ALA A 4 11.25 13.09 -10.01
C ALA A 4 9.76 12.79 -9.84
N VAL A 5 9.25 11.80 -10.58
CA VAL A 5 7.84 11.35 -10.50
C VAL A 5 7.50 10.79 -9.12
N ILE A 6 8.41 10.03 -8.49
CA ILE A 6 8.21 9.54 -7.12
C ILE A 6 8.11 10.70 -6.12
N LEU A 7 8.95 11.74 -6.28
CA LEU A 7 8.90 12.93 -5.44
C LEU A 7 7.61 13.73 -5.65
N GLU A 8 7.06 13.76 -6.86
CA GLU A 8 5.75 14.35 -7.13
C GLU A 8 4.62 13.60 -6.42
N CYS A 9 4.68 12.26 -6.34
CA CYS A 9 3.71 11.51 -5.53
C CYS A 9 3.78 11.90 -4.03
N HIS A 10 4.99 12.12 -3.51
CA HIS A 10 5.16 12.60 -2.14
C HIS A 10 4.64 14.02 -1.93
N ALA A 11 4.81 14.91 -2.92
CA ALA A 11 4.25 16.25 -2.91
C ALA A 11 2.72 16.20 -2.93
N ALA A 12 2.12 15.44 -3.86
CA ALA A 12 0.68 15.25 -3.96
C ALA A 12 0.07 14.72 -2.65
N ALA A 13 0.74 13.79 -1.98
CA ALA A 13 0.30 13.30 -0.67
C ALA A 13 0.31 14.37 0.43
N ARG A 14 1.25 15.33 0.37
CA ARG A 14 1.30 16.46 1.31
C ARG A 14 0.23 17.50 0.97
N GLU A 15 0.08 17.82 -0.32
CA GLU A 15 -0.93 18.77 -0.81
C GLU A 15 -2.36 18.29 -0.57
N ALA A 16 -2.58 16.98 -0.57
CA ALA A 16 -3.88 16.36 -0.26
C ALA A 16 -4.19 16.28 1.24
N GLU A 17 -3.45 16.96 2.11
CA GLU A 17 -3.77 17.04 3.54
C GLU A 17 -5.21 17.54 3.76
N GLY A 18 -5.95 16.85 4.63
CA GLY A 18 -7.39 17.08 4.83
C GLY A 18 -8.31 16.26 3.90
N ASN A 19 -7.77 15.62 2.85
CA ASN A 19 -8.49 14.62 2.05
C ASN A 19 -7.84 13.24 2.21
N SER A 20 -8.35 12.46 3.18
CA SER A 20 -7.77 11.15 3.54
C SER A 20 -7.72 10.16 2.37
N VAL A 21 -8.71 10.18 1.47
CA VAL A 21 -8.73 9.30 0.28
C VAL A 21 -7.57 9.66 -0.65
N ALA A 22 -7.50 10.93 -1.06
CA ALA A 22 -6.48 11.40 -1.99
C ALA A 22 -5.07 11.26 -1.42
N GLN A 23 -4.90 11.55 -0.13
CA GLN A 23 -3.62 11.40 0.55
C GLN A 23 -3.18 9.93 0.63
N ALA A 24 -4.08 9.00 1.00
CA ALA A 24 -3.75 7.57 1.07
C ALA A 24 -3.39 7.02 -0.32
N ALA A 25 -4.15 7.38 -1.35
CA ALA A 25 -3.89 6.97 -2.73
C ALA A 25 -2.52 7.46 -3.23
N ALA A 26 -2.20 8.75 -3.03
CA ALA A 26 -0.90 9.30 -3.43
C ALA A 26 0.27 8.63 -2.71
N ARG A 27 0.12 8.31 -1.41
CA ARG A 27 1.13 7.54 -0.66
C ARG A 27 1.29 6.12 -1.20
N ALA A 28 0.20 5.43 -1.49
CA ALA A 28 0.22 4.08 -2.04
C ALA A 28 1.00 4.05 -3.37
N ILE A 29 0.66 4.94 -4.31
CA ILE A 29 1.34 5.05 -5.61
C ILE A 29 2.83 5.38 -5.44
N GLY A 30 3.16 6.35 -4.59
CA GLY A 30 4.56 6.73 -4.33
C GLY A 30 5.39 5.58 -3.76
N GLN A 31 4.81 4.77 -2.86
CA GLN A 31 5.49 3.58 -2.34
C GLN A 31 5.62 2.48 -3.40
N CYS A 32 4.59 2.20 -4.19
CA CYS A 32 4.67 1.27 -5.32
C CYS A 32 5.82 1.65 -6.25
N ALA A 33 5.89 2.91 -6.68
CA ALA A 33 6.94 3.38 -7.57
C ALA A 33 8.34 3.34 -6.92
N SER A 34 8.44 3.54 -5.59
CA SER A 34 9.69 3.48 -4.85
C SER A 34 10.29 2.07 -4.74
N THR A 35 9.55 1.01 -5.12
CA THR A 35 10.07 -0.37 -5.15
C THR A 35 11.28 -0.54 -6.08
N ILE A 36 11.41 0.32 -7.10
CA ILE A 36 12.59 0.37 -7.98
C ILE A 36 13.88 0.68 -7.20
N HIS A 37 13.79 1.43 -6.10
CA HIS A 37 14.92 1.78 -5.25
C HIS A 37 15.13 0.75 -4.15
N SER A 38 14.05 0.24 -3.56
CA SER A 38 14.10 -0.77 -2.51
C SER A 38 12.83 -1.59 -2.51
N ALA A 39 12.97 -2.92 -2.61
CA ALA A 39 11.86 -3.86 -2.51
C ALA A 39 11.02 -3.65 -1.24
N ARG A 40 11.59 -3.10 -0.16
CA ARG A 40 10.86 -2.81 1.10
C ARG A 40 9.66 -1.88 0.90
N HIS A 41 9.66 -1.04 -0.13
CA HIS A 41 8.52 -0.18 -0.43
C HIS A 41 7.29 -0.93 -0.94
N CYS A 42 7.41 -2.24 -1.25
CA CYS A 42 6.27 -3.07 -1.71
C CYS A 42 5.17 -3.24 -0.66
N VAL A 43 5.47 -2.90 0.58
CA VAL A 43 4.50 -2.89 1.68
C VAL A 43 3.60 -1.67 1.68
N GLY A 44 4.02 -0.58 1.05
CA GLY A 44 3.19 0.60 0.94
C GLY A 44 1.81 0.34 0.32
N PRO A 45 1.67 -0.39 -0.79
CA PRO A 45 0.34 -0.75 -1.30
C PRO A 45 -0.47 -1.61 -0.34
N ALA A 46 0.14 -2.52 0.42
CA ALA A 46 -0.59 -3.29 1.44
C ALA A 46 -1.15 -2.37 2.55
N LEU A 47 -0.39 -1.36 2.99
CA LEU A 47 -0.83 -0.47 4.07
C LEU A 47 -1.67 0.71 3.58
N TYR A 48 -1.10 1.54 2.71
CA TYR A 48 -1.75 2.76 2.20
C TYR A 48 -2.78 2.45 1.13
N GLY A 49 -2.55 1.43 0.30
CA GLY A 49 -3.49 1.02 -0.74
C GLY A 49 -4.75 0.40 -0.14
N ALA A 50 -4.61 -0.53 0.80
CA ALA A 50 -5.75 -1.12 1.50
C ALA A 50 -6.58 -0.06 2.25
N LEU A 51 -5.92 0.90 2.92
CA LEU A 51 -6.63 1.99 3.58
C LEU A 51 -7.31 2.94 2.58
N ALA A 52 -6.69 3.19 1.41
CA ALA A 52 -7.32 3.97 0.34
C ALA A 52 -8.60 3.28 -0.18
N VAL A 53 -8.56 1.95 -0.36
CA VAL A 53 -9.73 1.15 -0.72
C VAL A 53 -10.81 1.22 0.36
N ALA A 54 -10.43 1.13 1.64
CA ALA A 54 -11.38 1.23 2.75
C ALA A 54 -12.07 2.60 2.79
N TYR A 55 -11.31 3.69 2.60
CA TYR A 55 -11.90 5.03 2.54
C TYR A 55 -12.81 5.25 1.33
N ASP A 56 -12.46 4.70 0.16
CA ASP A 56 -13.30 4.76 -1.04
C ASP A 56 -14.60 3.95 -0.85
N THR A 57 -14.49 2.78 -0.22
CA THR A 57 -15.61 1.84 -0.05
C THR A 57 -16.60 2.28 1.04
N LEU A 58 -16.09 2.70 2.20
CA LEU A 58 -16.91 2.98 3.39
C LEU A 58 -17.09 4.48 3.67
N GLY A 59 -16.30 5.33 3.01
CA GLY A 59 -16.18 6.74 3.34
C GLY A 59 -15.29 7.01 4.55
N THR A 60 -14.97 8.27 4.79
CA THR A 60 -13.99 8.69 5.80
C THR A 60 -14.58 8.97 7.19
N LYS A 61 -15.91 8.83 7.35
CA LYS A 61 -16.64 9.20 8.59
C LYS A 61 -17.10 8.00 9.42
N VAL A 62 -16.86 6.79 8.97
CA VAL A 62 -17.17 5.58 9.73
C VAL A 62 -16.17 5.39 10.88
N PRO A 63 -16.50 4.59 11.92
CA PRO A 63 -15.55 4.24 12.97
C PRO A 63 -14.27 3.60 12.41
N TRP A 64 -13.15 3.85 13.07
CA TRP A 64 -11.83 3.36 12.64
C TRP A 64 -11.82 1.83 12.51
N GLU A 65 -12.48 1.13 13.42
CA GLU A 65 -12.54 -0.33 13.45
C GLU A 65 -13.14 -0.91 12.16
N GLN A 66 -14.07 -0.20 11.52
CA GLN A 66 -14.66 -0.63 10.26
C GLN A 66 -13.69 -0.41 9.08
N LEU A 67 -12.95 0.71 9.09
CA LEU A 67 -11.90 0.98 8.10
C LEU A 67 -10.76 -0.02 8.22
N GLU A 68 -10.32 -0.29 9.45
CA GLU A 68 -9.26 -1.25 9.76
C GLU A 68 -9.67 -2.66 9.31
N GLN A 69 -10.89 -3.09 9.61
CA GLN A 69 -11.37 -4.40 9.16
C GLN A 69 -11.42 -4.48 7.63
N CYS A 70 -11.95 -3.45 6.95
CA CYS A 70 -11.99 -3.43 5.49
C CYS A 70 -10.59 -3.44 4.86
N ALA A 71 -9.65 -2.70 5.43
CA ALA A 71 -8.26 -2.71 4.99
C ALA A 71 -7.58 -4.06 5.28
N ALA A 72 -7.87 -4.70 6.42
CA ALA A 72 -7.36 -6.02 6.76
C ALA A 72 -7.87 -7.09 5.78
N ASP A 73 -9.15 -7.03 5.40
CA ASP A 73 -9.73 -7.91 4.40
C ASP A 73 -9.04 -7.74 3.04
N GLU A 74 -8.74 -6.49 2.65
CA GLU A 74 -7.98 -6.21 1.42
C GLU A 74 -6.55 -6.75 1.48
N CYS A 75 -5.85 -6.58 2.60
CA CYS A 75 -4.56 -7.23 2.84
C CYS A 75 -4.64 -8.75 2.72
N GLY A 76 -5.73 -9.36 3.21
CA GLY A 76 -6.01 -10.78 3.05
C GLY A 76 -6.12 -11.19 1.58
N ARG A 77 -6.87 -10.43 0.77
CA ARG A 77 -6.98 -10.66 -0.68
C ARG A 77 -5.62 -10.56 -1.38
N MET A 78 -4.80 -9.58 -1.02
CA MET A 78 -3.44 -9.45 -1.55
C MET A 78 -2.56 -10.66 -1.19
N LEU A 79 -2.63 -11.13 0.06
CA LEU A 79 -1.91 -12.32 0.50
C LEU A 79 -2.34 -13.58 -0.26
N ASP A 80 -3.65 -13.77 -0.45
CA ASP A 80 -4.17 -14.91 -1.20
C ASP A 80 -3.73 -14.87 -2.68
N ALA A 81 -3.71 -13.69 -3.29
CA ALA A 81 -3.19 -13.50 -4.64
C ALA A 81 -1.69 -13.86 -4.72
N LEU A 82 -0.88 -13.44 -3.73
CA LEU A 82 0.54 -13.79 -3.66
C LEU A 82 0.76 -15.29 -3.46
N ARG A 83 -0.05 -15.94 -2.61
CA ARG A 83 0.01 -17.38 -2.39
C ARG A 83 -0.34 -18.16 -3.66
N ALA A 84 -1.35 -17.72 -4.40
CA ALA A 84 -1.78 -18.36 -5.64
C ALA A 84 -0.69 -18.40 -6.73
N VAL A 85 0.26 -17.46 -6.69
CA VAL A 85 1.40 -17.41 -7.62
C VAL A 85 2.73 -17.84 -6.99
N SER A 86 2.73 -18.21 -5.71
CA SER A 86 3.92 -18.65 -5.01
C SER A 86 4.37 -20.04 -5.50
N VAL A 87 5.69 -20.25 -5.54
CA VAL A 87 6.29 -21.53 -5.94
C VAL A 87 6.74 -22.26 -4.69
N ASP A 88 6.22 -23.48 -4.50
CA ASP A 88 6.63 -24.36 -3.42
C ASP A 88 8.13 -24.69 -3.55
N ASN A 89 8.86 -24.53 -2.45
CA ASN A 89 10.32 -24.73 -2.39
C ASN A 89 11.10 -23.88 -3.41
N GLU A 90 10.65 -22.65 -3.67
CA GLU A 90 11.35 -21.70 -4.54
C GLU A 90 12.86 -21.66 -4.22
N PRO A 91 13.75 -21.97 -5.18
CA PRO A 91 15.19 -22.06 -4.94
C PRO A 91 15.82 -20.72 -4.52
N ASN A 92 15.19 -19.59 -4.88
CA ASN A 92 15.62 -18.25 -4.49
C ASN A 92 14.48 -17.48 -3.79
N PRO A 93 14.09 -17.85 -2.55
CA PRO A 93 12.96 -17.22 -1.89
C PRO A 93 13.25 -15.75 -1.60
N ALA A 94 12.23 -14.91 -1.68
CA ALA A 94 12.33 -13.51 -1.30
C ALA A 94 12.73 -13.40 0.18
N LYS A 95 13.83 -12.69 0.46
CA LYS A 95 14.32 -12.47 1.82
C LYS A 95 13.75 -11.16 2.37
N VAL A 96 12.64 -11.26 3.09
CA VAL A 96 11.99 -10.10 3.72
C VAL A 96 12.31 -10.11 5.21
N ASP A 97 13.15 -9.18 5.66
CA ASP A 97 13.38 -8.91 7.09
C ASP A 97 12.43 -7.81 7.56
N TRP A 98 11.50 -8.19 8.44
CA TRP A 98 10.51 -7.28 8.98
C TRP A 98 10.83 -6.93 10.43
N LYS A 99 11.31 -5.71 10.65
CA LYS A 99 11.47 -5.15 11.98
C LYS A 99 10.18 -4.45 12.39
N CYS A 100 9.33 -5.17 13.11
CA CYS A 100 8.21 -4.61 13.87
C CYS A 100 8.75 -3.72 15.00
#